data_AF-A0A838TIZ2-F1
#
_entry.id   AF-A0A838TIZ2-F1
#
_cell.length_a   1.000
_cell.length_b   1.000
_cell.length_c   1.000
_cell.angle_alpha   90.00
_cell.angle_beta   90.00
_cell.angle_gamma   90.00
#
_symmetry.space_group_name_H-M   'P 1'
#
loop_
_entity.id
_entity.type
_entity.pdbx_description
1 polymer ?
#
loop_
_entity_poly.entity_id
_entity_poly.type
_entity_poly.pdbx_seq_one_letter_code
_entity_poly.pdbx_strand_id
1 'polypeptide(L)'
;YTVDTVAFLRRRCSGARFVWIMGADNLAQFHHWKDWRRIASEIPIAVIDRPPQSFRALAGPAAQALARYRLPEQDAASLTQRPAPAWVFLRGLKNSLSSTGLRRPDGSWKT
;
A
#
# COMPACT_ATOMS: atom_id res chain seq x y z
N TYR A 1 0.16 -2.62 16.60
CA TYR A 1 0.87 -2.18 15.38
C TYR A 1 0.27 -2.85 14.15
N THR A 2 0.47 -2.34 12.93
CA THR A 2 -0.09 -2.95 11.70
C THR A 2 0.26 -4.43 11.56
N VAL A 3 1.50 -4.80 11.92
CA VAL A 3 1.96 -6.20 11.91
C VAL A 3 1.11 -7.11 12.80
N ASP A 4 0.66 -6.64 13.97
CA ASP A 4 -0.19 -7.42 14.87
C ASP A 4 -1.58 -7.63 14.29
N THR A 5 -2.13 -6.57 13.66
CA THR A 5 -3.45 -6.61 12.99
C THR A 5 -3.44 -7.58 11.82
N VAL A 6 -2.41 -7.54 10.98
CA VAL A 6 -2.26 -8.47 9.85
C VAL A 6 -2.19 -9.92 10.34
N ALA A 7 -1.35 -10.17 11.34
CA ALA A 7 -1.21 -11.52 11.90
C ALA A 7 -2.51 -12.02 12.55
N PHE A 8 -3.25 -11.14 13.25
CA PHE A 8 -4.55 -11.47 13.83
C PHE A 8 -5.59 -11.82 12.76
N LEU A 9 -5.75 -10.99 11.74
CA LEU A 9 -6.74 -11.19 10.66
C LEU A 9 -6.47 -12.49 9.89
N ARG A 10 -5.22 -12.77 9.55
CA ARG A 10 -4.84 -14.01 8.87
C ARG A 10 -5.15 -15.25 9.69
N ARG A 11 -4.94 -15.21 11.01
CA ARG A 11 -5.29 -16.33 11.91
C ARG A 11 -6.80 -16.50 12.06
N ARG A 12 -7.54 -15.39 12.21
CA ARG A 12 -8.97 -15.43 12.52
C ARG A 12 -9.85 -15.75 11.30
N CYS A 13 -9.37 -15.41 10.10
CA CYS A 13 -10.08 -15.53 8.84
C CYS A 13 -9.24 -16.34 7.83
N SER A 14 -8.85 -17.56 8.18
CA SER A 14 -7.95 -18.40 7.39
C SER A 14 -8.47 -18.76 5.99
N GLY A 15 -9.80 -18.72 5.78
CA GLY A 15 -10.43 -18.94 4.46
C GLY A 15 -10.50 -17.70 3.57
N ALA A 16 -10.14 -16.52 4.07
CA ALA A 16 -10.20 -15.26 3.33
C ALA A 16 -8.84 -14.93 2.70
N ARG A 17 -8.87 -14.28 1.52
CA ARG A 17 -7.67 -13.78 0.84
C ARG A 17 -7.55 -12.29 1.10
N PHE A 18 -6.45 -11.87 1.71
CA PHE A 18 -6.21 -10.49 2.09
C PHE A 18 -5.27 -9.81 1.10
N VAL A 19 -5.53 -8.54 0.81
CA VAL A 19 -4.61 -7.63 0.12
C VAL A 19 -4.56 -6.35 0.93
N TRP A 20 -3.36 -5.86 1.22
CA TRP A 20 -3.17 -4.56 1.83
C TRP A 20 -3.25 -3.46 0.77
N ILE A 21 -4.16 -2.51 0.92
CA ILE A 21 -4.27 -1.37 0.01
C ILE A 21 -3.64 -0.15 0.69
N MET A 22 -2.73 0.53 0.00
CA MET A 22 -2.17 1.80 0.46
C MET A 22 -1.83 2.75 -0.69
N GLY A 23 -1.62 4.03 -0.39
CA GLY A 23 -1.18 5.03 -1.36
C GLY A 23 0.34 4.98 -1.61
N ALA A 24 0.77 5.62 -2.71
CA ALA A 24 2.19 5.80 -3.04
C ALA A 24 2.97 6.56 -1.95
N ASP A 25 2.35 7.52 -1.28
CA ASP A 25 2.88 8.22 -0.11
C ASP A 25 3.18 7.26 1.05
N ASN A 26 2.26 6.34 1.36
CA ASN A 26 2.50 5.29 2.36
C ASN A 26 3.62 4.35 1.95
N LEU A 27 3.70 3.94 0.67
CA LEU A 27 4.81 3.12 0.17
C LEU A 27 6.16 3.81 0.39
N ALA A 28 6.24 5.12 0.15
CA ALA A 28 7.47 5.90 0.34
C ALA A 28 7.97 5.84 1.79
N GLN A 29 7.07 5.79 2.78
CA GLN A 29 7.39 5.74 4.20
C GLN A 29 7.31 4.34 4.82
N PHE A 30 6.92 3.32 4.05
CA PHE A 30 6.62 1.99 4.56
C PHE A 30 7.81 1.32 5.26
N HIS A 31 9.03 1.61 4.81
CA HIS A 31 10.27 1.13 5.42
C HIS A 31 10.52 1.62 6.85
N HIS A 32 9.81 2.67 7.31
CA HIS A 32 9.82 3.13 8.69
C HIS A 32 8.80 2.41 9.58
N TRP A 33 7.90 1.61 9.01
CA TRP A 33 6.93 0.88 9.81
C TRP A 33 7.63 -0.24 10.57
N LYS A 34 7.20 -0.44 11.82
CA LYS A 34 7.67 -1.55 12.64
C LYS A 34 7.42 -2.87 11.91
N ASP A 35 8.48 -3.66 11.73
CA ASP A 35 8.46 -4.97 11.07
C ASP A 35 7.86 -4.95 9.65
N TRP A 36 8.07 -3.88 8.88
CA TRP A 36 7.50 -3.74 7.53
C TRP A 36 7.80 -4.91 6.59
N ARG A 37 8.98 -5.53 6.70
CA ARG A 37 9.34 -6.73 5.92
C ARG A 37 8.47 -7.92 6.27
N ARG A 38 8.12 -8.07 7.55
CA ARG A 38 7.20 -9.11 8.02
C ARG A 38 5.80 -8.86 7.48
N ILE A 39 5.31 -7.62 7.54
CA ILE A 39 4.03 -7.24 6.92
C ILE A 39 4.01 -7.64 5.43
N ALA A 40 5.04 -7.26 4.68
CA ALA A 40 5.15 -7.58 3.26
C ALA A 40 5.24 -9.09 2.98
N SER A 41 5.88 -9.87 3.85
CA SER A 41 5.94 -11.33 3.73
C SER A 41 4.63 -12.04 4.09
N GLU A 42 3.71 -11.36 4.77
CA GLU A 42 2.48 -11.97 5.25
C GLU A 42 1.29 -11.77 4.33
N ILE A 43 1.22 -10.64 3.59
CA ILE A 43 0.09 -10.33 2.70
C ILE A 43 0.54 -9.61 1.42
N PRO A 44 -0.11 -9.87 0.27
CA PRO A 44 0.10 -9.09 -0.93
C PRO A 44 -0.32 -7.61 -0.75
N ILE A 45 0.31 -6.71 -1.50
CA ILE A 45 0.13 -5.27 -1.37
C ILE A 45 -0.31 -4.65 -2.70
N ALA A 46 -1.41 -3.91 -2.70
CA ALA A 46 -1.81 -3.03 -3.79
C ALA A 46 -1.46 -1.58 -3.44
N VAL A 47 -0.56 -0.98 -4.21
CA VAL A 47 -0.18 0.43 -4.06
C VAL A 47 -0.91 1.24 -5.12
N ILE A 48 -1.69 2.22 -4.66
CA ILE A 48 -2.44 3.12 -5.53
C ILE A 48 -1.60 4.37 -5.78
N ASP A 49 -1.39 4.68 -7.05
CA ASP A 49 -0.65 5.86 -7.44
C ASP A 49 -1.35 7.15 -6.98
N ARG A 50 -0.56 8.10 -6.48
CA ARG A 50 -1.02 9.41 -6.05
C ARG A 50 -0.01 10.48 -6.48
N PRO A 51 -0.20 11.09 -7.65
CA PRO A 51 0.68 12.15 -8.13
C PRO A 51 0.66 13.38 -7.20
N PRO A 52 1.78 14.12 -7.07
CA PRO A 52 3.06 13.93 -7.77
C PRO A 52 4.07 12.99 -7.06
N GLN A 53 3.72 12.37 -5.93
CA GLN A 53 4.68 11.60 -5.12
C GLN A 53 5.07 10.22 -5.69
N SER A 54 4.50 9.83 -6.83
CA SER A 54 4.67 8.54 -7.52
C SER A 54 6.13 8.10 -7.69
N PHE A 55 6.99 9.00 -8.17
CA PHE A 55 8.39 8.69 -8.45
C PHE A 55 9.20 8.43 -7.17
N ARG A 56 8.96 9.22 -6.12
CA ARG A 56 9.64 9.05 -4.82
C ARG A 56 9.24 7.73 -4.16
N ALA A 57 7.99 7.31 -4.32
CA ALA A 57 7.51 6.04 -3.80
C ALA A 57 8.22 4.85 -4.42
N LEU A 58 8.35 4.82 -5.75
CA LEU A 58 9.02 3.74 -6.48
C LEU A 58 10.54 3.72 -6.30
N ALA A 59 11.15 4.88 -6.04
CA ALA A 59 12.57 5.00 -5.69
C ALA A 59 12.86 4.68 -4.21
N GLY A 60 11.83 4.54 -3.37
CA GLY A 60 11.99 4.38 -1.92
C GLY A 60 12.53 3.01 -1.49
N PRO A 61 13.11 2.90 -0.28
CA PRO A 61 13.75 1.67 0.20
C PRO A 61 12.86 0.43 0.18
N ALA A 62 11.58 0.58 0.51
CA ALA A 62 10.62 -0.52 0.49
C ALA A 62 10.36 -1.04 -0.94
N ALA A 63 10.18 -0.14 -1.91
CA ALA A 63 9.95 -0.49 -3.31
C ALA A 63 11.18 -1.18 -3.92
N GLN A 64 12.38 -0.71 -3.59
CA GLN A 64 13.64 -1.30 -4.03
C GLN A 64 13.85 -2.70 -3.42
N ALA A 65 13.68 -2.85 -2.12
CA ALA A 65 13.85 -4.13 -1.43
C ALA A 65 12.82 -5.19 -1.85
N LEU A 66 11.63 -4.77 -2.29
CA LEU A 66 10.59 -5.67 -2.78
C LEU A 66 10.50 -5.73 -4.32
N ALA A 67 11.45 -5.12 -5.05
CA ALA A 67 11.36 -4.97 -6.51
C ALA A 67 11.16 -6.30 -7.24
N ARG A 68 11.84 -7.37 -6.79
CA ARG A 68 11.72 -8.72 -7.37
C ARG A 68 10.34 -9.37 -7.21
N TYR A 69 9.51 -8.84 -6.32
CA TYR A 69 8.15 -9.33 -6.02
C TYR A 69 7.07 -8.44 -6.65
N ARG A 70 7.47 -7.42 -7.42
CA ARG A 70 6.56 -6.50 -8.09
C ARG A 70 5.95 -7.18 -9.31
N LEU A 71 4.63 -7.24 -9.33
CA LEU A 71 3.87 -7.67 -10.49
C LEU A 71 3.76 -6.53 -11.51
N PRO A 72 3.75 -6.86 -12.81
CA PRO A 72 3.25 -5.96 -13.83
C PRO A 72 1.81 -5.54 -13.53
N GLU A 73 1.46 -4.33 -13.93
CA GLU A 73 0.12 -3.77 -13.67
C GLU A 73 -1.00 -4.56 -14.35
N GLN A 74 -0.75 -5.12 -15.54
CA GLN A 74 -1.70 -5.99 -16.23
C GLN A 74 -2.06 -7.26 -15.46
N ASP A 75 -1.17 -7.69 -14.54
CA ASP A 75 -1.38 -8.87 -13.71
C ASP A 75 -2.07 -8.53 -12.38
N ALA A 76 -2.49 -7.27 -12.16
CA ALA A 76 -3.07 -6.81 -10.90
C ALA A 76 -4.26 -7.66 -10.43
N ALA A 77 -5.09 -8.14 -11.35
CA ALA A 77 -6.23 -9.00 -11.03
C ALA A 77 -5.81 -10.32 -10.36
N SER A 78 -4.61 -10.82 -10.69
CA SER A 78 -4.04 -12.04 -10.11
C SER A 78 -3.47 -11.85 -8.71
N LEU A 79 -3.28 -10.60 -8.24
CA LEU A 79 -2.60 -10.29 -6.97
C LEU A 79 -3.18 -11.05 -5.78
N THR A 80 -4.51 -11.19 -5.74
CA THR A 80 -5.21 -11.89 -4.66
C THR A 80 -4.90 -13.39 -4.60
N GLN A 81 -4.33 -13.98 -5.65
CA GLN A 81 -3.92 -15.39 -5.73
C GLN A 81 -2.40 -15.59 -5.60
N ARG A 82 -1.62 -14.51 -5.52
CA ARG A 82 -0.17 -14.59 -5.41
C ARG A 82 0.25 -14.84 -3.95
N PRO A 83 1.24 -15.70 -3.70
CA PRO A 83 1.82 -15.82 -2.38
C PRO A 83 2.54 -14.51 -2.00
N ALA A 84 2.43 -14.12 -0.74
CA ALA A 84 3.24 -13.02 -0.22
C ALA A 84 4.72 -13.45 -0.10
N PRO A 85 5.68 -12.54 -0.31
CA PRO A 85 5.50 -11.15 -0.76
C PRO A 85 5.16 -11.06 -2.25
N ALA A 86 4.13 -10.28 -2.56
CA ALA A 86 3.75 -9.90 -3.92
C ALA A 86 3.12 -8.51 -3.85
N TRP A 87 3.43 -7.64 -4.81
CA TRP A 87 2.81 -6.31 -4.83
C TRP A 87 2.65 -5.76 -6.22
N VAL A 88 1.70 -4.85 -6.38
CA VAL A 88 1.46 -4.14 -7.64
C VAL A 88 1.37 -2.65 -7.38
N PHE A 89 1.76 -1.85 -8.38
CA PHE A 89 1.62 -0.40 -8.36
C PHE A 89 0.65 0.00 -9.47
N LEU A 90 -0.53 0.48 -9.09
CA LEU A 90 -1.63 0.79 -9.99
C LEU A 90 -1.60 2.27 -10.38
N ARG A 91 -1.31 2.54 -11.65
CA ARG A 91 -1.26 3.88 -12.25
C ARG A 91 -2.64 4.16 -12.84
N GLY A 92 -3.27 5.27 -12.45
CA GLY A 92 -4.50 5.72 -13.10
C GLY A 92 -5.80 5.60 -12.30
N LEU A 93 -5.76 5.10 -11.06
CA LEU A 93 -6.83 5.34 -10.08
C LEU A 93 -6.76 6.80 -9.59
N LYS A 94 -7.02 7.75 -10.50
CA LYS A 94 -7.00 9.19 -10.22
C LYS A 94 -8.30 9.58 -9.53
N ASN A 95 -8.35 9.40 -8.21
CA ASN A 95 -9.23 10.22 -7.38
C ASN A 95 -8.37 11.32 -6.75
N SER A 96 -8.53 12.56 -7.21
CA SER A 96 -7.78 13.73 -6.71
C SER A 96 -8.23 14.18 -5.32
N LEU A 97 -9.25 13.53 -4.75
CA LEU A 97 -9.77 13.86 -3.43
C LEU A 97 -8.77 13.47 -2.34
N SER A 98 -8.46 14.45 -1.49
CA SER A 98 -7.70 14.23 -0.26
C SER A 98 -8.60 14.54 0.93
N SER A 99 -8.52 13.76 2.01
CA SER A 99 -9.27 14.09 3.23
C SER A 99 -8.88 15.46 3.79
N THR A 100 -7.67 15.95 3.50
CA THR A 100 -7.25 17.32 3.83
C THR A 100 -7.97 18.38 3.00
N GLY A 101 -8.16 18.14 1.70
CA GLY A 101 -8.96 19.01 0.82
C GLY A 101 -10.45 18.96 1.14
N LEU A 102 -10.97 17.80 1.54
CA LEU A 102 -12.35 17.66 1.99
C LEU A 102 -12.61 18.34 3.35
N ARG A 103 -11.61 18.41 4.23
CA ARG A 103 -11.69 19.10 5.53
C ARG A 103 -11.52 20.62 5.42
N ARG A 104 -11.01 21.14 4.30
CA ARG A 104 -10.81 22.57 4.07
C ARG A 104 -11.37 22.99 2.71
N PRO A 105 -12.68 23.20 2.59
CA PRO A 105 -13.22 23.86 1.41
C PRO A 105 -12.79 25.34 1.33
N ASP A 106 -12.46 25.98 2.45
CA ASP A 106 -12.29 27.44 2.61
C ASP A 106 -10.99 27.88 3.34
N GLY A 107 -10.18 26.95 3.86
CA GLY A 107 -8.89 27.25 4.46
C GLY A 107 -8.90 27.83 5.89
N SER A 108 -10.05 27.93 6.57
CA SER A 108 -10.10 28.44 7.94
C SER A 108 -10.08 27.31 8.98
N TRP A 109 -9.14 27.35 9.92
CA TRP A 109 -9.25 26.56 11.16
C TRP A 109 -10.06 27.38 12.15
N LYS A 110 -11.19 26.86 12.65
CA LYS A 110 -11.82 27.39 13.85
C LYS A 110 -11.27 26.65 15.07
N THR A 111 -10.61 27.41 15.93
CA THR A 111 -10.09 27.03 17.24
C THR A 111 -11.23 26.68 18.20
#